data_AF-A0A382NFK9-F1
#
_entry.id   AF-A0A382NFK9-F1
#
_cell.length_a   1.000
_cell.length_b   1.000
_cell.length_c   1.000
_cell.angle_alpha   90.00
_cell.angle_beta   90.00
_cell.angle_gamma   90.00
#
_symmetry.space_group_name_H-M   'P 1'
#
loop_
_entity.id
_entity.type
_entity.pdbx_description
1 polymer ?
#
loop_
_entity_poly.entity_id
_entity_poly.type
_entity_poly.pdbx_seq_one_letter_code
_entity_poly.pdbx_strand_id
1 'polypeptide(L)' 'VELPRTPSFRLDGKRALVTGAGRGIGLAAAAALADAGAEVCLVARTEKDIAV' A
#
# COMPACT_ATOMS: atom_id res chain seq x y z
N VAL A 1 -3.81 0.80 36.25
CA VAL A 1 -4.86 0.15 35.44
C VAL A 1 -4.30 0.01 34.04
N GLU A 2 -4.30 -1.19 33.48
CA GLU A 2 -3.86 -1.43 32.10
C GLU A 2 -5.01 -1.09 31.15
N LEU A 3 -4.75 -0.26 30.15
CA LEU A 3 -5.73 0.16 29.16
C LEU A 3 -5.70 -0.80 27.96
N PRO A 4 -6.86 -1.12 27.34
CA PRO A 4 -6.89 -1.95 26.15
C PRO A 4 -6.15 -1.25 25.00
N ARG A 5 -5.30 -2.01 24.30
CA ARG A 5 -4.60 -1.55 23.10
C ARG A 5 -5.24 -2.17 21.87
N THR A 6 -5.52 -1.35 20.87
CA THR A 6 -5.97 -1.85 19.56
C THR A 6 -4.81 -2.51 18.82
N PRO A 7 -5.08 -3.53 17.99
CA PRO A 7 -4.07 -4.13 17.14
C PRO A 7 -3.44 -3.08 16.22
N SER A 8 -2.16 -3.28 15.91
CA SER A 8 -1.48 -2.54 14.86
C SER A 8 -1.92 -3.04 13.49
N PHE A 9 -2.17 -2.12 12.54
CA PHE A 9 -2.44 -2.44 11.13
C PHE A 9 -1.17 -2.49 10.27
N ARG A 10 0.00 -2.64 10.90
CA ARG A 10 1.28 -2.68 10.20
C ARG A 10 1.39 -3.94 9.33
N LEU A 11 2.03 -3.76 8.18
CA LEU A 11 2.27 -4.77 7.14
C LEU A 11 3.77 -4.98 6.90
N ASP A 12 4.59 -4.70 7.90
CA ASP A 12 6.05 -4.87 7.82
C ASP A 12 6.45 -6.28 7.37
N GLY A 13 7.35 -6.34 6.40
CA GLY A 13 7.83 -7.60 5.81
C GLY A 13 6.82 -8.31 4.89
N LYS A 14 5.68 -7.68 4.59
CA LYS A 14 4.72 -8.18 3.59
C LYS A 14 4.98 -7.53 2.23
N ARG A 15 4.60 -8.26 1.18
CA ARG A 15 4.64 -7.81 -0.22
C ARG A 15 3.23 -7.68 -0.76
N ALA A 16 2.93 -6.58 -1.43
CA ALA A 16 1.62 -6.30 -2.03
C ALA A 16 1.74 -6.01 -3.52
N LEU A 17 0.89 -6.64 -4.32
CA LEU A 17 0.72 -6.34 -5.75
C LEU A 17 -0.56 -5.54 -5.94
N VAL A 18 -0.45 -4.32 -6.46
CA VAL A 18 -1.62 -3.46 -6.68
C VAL A 18 -1.82 -3.21 -8.17
N THR A 19 -2.95 -3.70 -8.70
CA THR A 19 -3.37 -3.43 -10.08
C THR A 19 -4.19 -2.16 -10.17
N GLY A 20 -4.15 -1.49 -11.33
CA GLY A 20 -4.78 -0.17 -11.47
C GLY A 20 -4.11 0.91 -10.61
N ALA A 21 -2.84 0.72 -10.24
CA ALA A 21 -2.12 1.58 -9.31
C ALA A 21 -1.74 2.96 -9.85
N GLY A 22 -2.02 3.24 -11.13
CA GLY A 22 -1.66 4.50 -11.76
C GLY A 22 -2.49 5.72 -11.33
N ARG A 23 -3.69 5.52 -10.75
CA ARG A 23 -4.56 6.62 -10.30
C ARG A 23 -5.66 6.16 -9.35
N GLY A 24 -6.36 7.12 -8.76
CA GLY A 24 -7.59 6.88 -7.99
C GLY A 24 -7.39 5.90 -6.83
N ILE A 25 -8.32 4.96 -6.67
CA ILE A 25 -8.34 4.03 -5.54
C ILE A 25 -7.11 3.11 -5.56
N GLY A 26 -6.67 2.64 -6.73
CA GLY A 26 -5.49 1.78 -6.82
C GLY A 26 -4.23 2.48 -6.31
N LEU A 27 -4.01 3.74 -6.72
CA LEU A 27 -2.90 4.55 -6.23
C LEU A 27 -3.02 4.83 -4.72
N ALA A 28 -4.20 5.21 -4.26
CA ALA A 28 -4.44 5.49 -2.84
C ALA A 28 -4.21 4.25 -1.97
N ALA A 29 -4.68 3.08 -2.42
CA ALA A 29 -4.47 1.81 -1.74
C ALA A 29 -2.99 1.43 -1.71
N ALA A 30 -2.27 1.57 -2.84
CA ALA A 30 -0.83 1.33 -2.88
C ALA A 30 -0.06 2.21 -1.90
N ALA A 31 -0.39 3.50 -1.84
CA ALA A 31 0.21 4.43 -0.89
C ALA A 31 -0.08 4.03 0.57
N ALA A 32 -1.33 3.69 0.90
CA ALA A 32 -1.70 3.26 2.25
C ALA A 32 -1.01 1.95 2.67
N LEU A 33 -0.86 1.00 1.76
CA LEU A 33 -0.14 -0.26 2.01
C LEU A 33 1.35 -0.02 2.24
N ALA A 34 1.96 0.88 1.46
CA ALA A 34 3.35 1.27 1.64
C ALA A 34 3.57 2.00 2.98
N ASP A 35 2.68 2.93 3.35
CA ASP A 35 2.71 3.64 4.63
C ASP A 35 2.55 2.68 5.83
N ALA A 36 1.74 1.62 5.67
CA ALA A 36 1.63 0.55 6.64
C ALA A 36 2.88 -0.35 6.73
N GLY A 37 3.87 -0.18 5.84
CA GLY A 37 5.16 -0.89 5.88
C GLY A 37 5.30 -2.05 4.89
N ALA A 38 4.36 -2.22 3.95
CA ALA A 38 4.48 -3.24 2.91
C ALA A 38 5.47 -2.81 1.80
N GLU A 39 6.16 -3.77 1.20
CA GLU A 39 6.83 -3.60 -0.08
C GLU A 39 5.78 -3.71 -1.20
N VAL A 40 5.55 -2.62 -1.94
CA VAL A 40 4.44 -2.53 -2.90
C VAL A 40 4.96 -2.53 -4.34
N CYS A 41 4.43 -3.45 -5.15
CA CYS A 41 4.62 -3.49 -6.60
C CYS A 41 3.40 -2.87 -7.30
N LEU A 42 3.64 -1.82 -8.08
CA LEU A 42 2.61 -1.09 -8.81
C LEU A 42 2.41 -1.69 -10.20
N VAL A 43 1.16 -1.94 -10.57
CA VAL A 43 0.79 -2.38 -11.92
C VAL A 43 -0.21 -1.42 -12.52
N ALA A 44 0.17 -0.82 -13.64
CA ALA A 44 -0.67 0.04 -14.45
C ALA A 44 -0.50 -0.29 -15.93
N ARG A 45 -1.51 0.08 -16.72
CA ARG A 45 -1.47 -0.09 -18.18
C ARG A 45 -0.50 0.90 -18.84
N THR A 46 -0.40 2.11 -18.28
CA THR A 46 0.44 3.19 -18.79
C THR A 46 1.64 3.35 -17.87
N GLU A 47 2.84 3.17 -18.41
CA GLU A 47 4.09 3.25 -17.64
C GLU A 47 4.26 4.60 -16.93
N LYS A 48 3.97 5.71 -17.62
CA LYS A 48 4.06 7.07 -17.06
C LYS A 48 3.21 7.31 -15.81
N ASP A 49 2.18 6.49 -15.57
CA ASP A 49 1.32 6.63 -14.40
C ASP A 49 2.00 6.06 -13.13
N ILE A 50 3.05 5.24 -13.26
CA ILE A 50 3.76 4.58 -12.13
C ILE A 50 5.29 4.63 -12.25
N ALA A 51 5.81 5.34 -13.25
CA ALA A 51 7.23 5.56 -13.41
C ALA A 51 7.70 6.51 -12.30
N VAL A 52 8.52 5.98 -11.38
CA VAL A 52 9.14 6.70 -10.26
C VAL A 52 10.60 6.95 -10.57
#